data_AF-A0A7X5YAS5-F1
#
_entry.id   AF-A0A7X5YAS5-F1
#
_cell.length_a   1.000
_cell.length_b   1.000
_cell.length_c   1.000
_cell.angle_alpha   90.00
_cell.angle_beta   90.00
_cell.angle_gamma   90.00
#
_symmetry.space_group_name_H-M   'P 1'
#
loop_
_entity.id
_entity.type
_entity.pdbx_description
1 polymer ?
#
loop_
_entity_poly.entity_id
_entity_poly.type
_entity_poly.pdbx_seq_one_letter_code
_entity_poly.pdbx_strand_id
1 'polypeptide(L)'
;MKNKVTIFVGPARSGKSILIHSYIDVWGGLKKIAYCGCHTGYKPKMLEYMKDREVLILDDLRKRDFFKLLDGVLNYGIENVKPIFVLTNDMPKYEKLAKYDFVQVFEFTPAKCVYPGECSMELCEVFSNVRRSMEYGK
;
A
#
# COMPACT_ATOMS: atom_id res chain seq x y z
N MET A 1 -17.78 -2.33 10.23
CA MET A 1 -16.95 -1.27 9.60
C MET A 1 -17.03 -1.45 8.10
N LYS A 2 -17.18 -0.36 7.32
CA LYS A 2 -17.09 -0.41 5.85
C LYS A 2 -15.62 -0.46 5.42
N ASN A 3 -15.29 -1.20 4.35
CA ASN A 3 -13.90 -1.33 3.89
C ASN A 3 -13.43 -0.05 3.16
N LYS A 4 -12.42 0.63 3.68
CA LYS A 4 -11.90 1.86 3.05
C LYS A 4 -10.72 1.57 2.12
N VAL A 5 -10.57 2.42 1.10
CA VAL A 5 -9.30 2.55 0.37
C VAL A 5 -8.32 3.22 1.33
N THR A 6 -7.35 2.45 1.81
CA THR A 6 -6.36 2.88 2.79
C THR A 6 -5.07 3.22 2.09
N ILE A 7 -4.59 4.45 2.31
CA ILE A 7 -3.48 5.01 1.55
C ILE A 7 -2.33 5.29 2.49
N PHE A 8 -1.22 4.62 2.26
CA PHE A 8 0.04 4.83 2.94
C PHE A 8 0.90 5.76 2.08
N VAL A 9 1.05 7.00 2.51
CA VAL A 9 1.89 8.00 1.83
C VAL A 9 3.13 8.28 2.66
N GLY A 10 4.29 8.37 2.03
CA GLY A 10 5.53 8.77 2.71
C GLY A 10 6.71 8.64 1.75
N PRO A 11 7.89 9.18 2.06
CA PRO A 11 9.03 9.10 1.15
C PRO A 11 9.45 7.65 0.87
N ALA A 12 10.26 7.48 -0.18
CA ALA A 12 10.87 6.19 -0.44
C ALA A 12 11.58 5.67 0.82
N ARG A 13 11.57 4.34 1.03
CA ARG A 13 12.26 3.69 2.15
C ARG A 13 11.72 4.02 3.55
N SER A 14 10.52 4.60 3.66
CA SER A 14 9.84 4.80 4.95
C SER A 14 9.23 3.52 5.57
N GLY A 15 9.43 2.34 4.98
CA GLY A 15 8.95 1.06 5.52
C GLY A 15 7.53 0.64 5.13
N LYS A 16 6.83 1.42 4.28
CA LYS A 16 5.44 1.16 3.87
C LYS A 16 5.22 -0.25 3.30
N SER A 17 6.02 -0.66 2.31
CA SER A 17 5.87 -1.97 1.66
C SER A 17 6.11 -3.10 2.65
N ILE A 18 7.03 -2.92 3.59
CA ILE A 18 7.35 -3.97 4.56
C ILE A 18 6.24 -4.15 5.59
N LEU A 19 5.63 -3.05 6.04
CA LEU A 19 4.42 -3.13 6.85
C LEU A 19 3.31 -3.90 6.11
N ILE A 20 3.08 -3.60 4.83
CA ILE A 20 2.07 -4.33 4.05
C ILE A 20 2.47 -5.81 3.89
N HIS A 21 3.73 -6.10 3.62
CA HIS A 21 4.21 -7.48 3.51
C HIS A 21 4.04 -8.28 4.80
N SER A 22 4.20 -7.70 5.99
CA SER A 22 3.97 -8.43 7.24
C SER A 22 2.50 -8.80 7.45
N TYR A 23 1.57 -8.01 6.89
CA TYR A 23 0.15 -8.36 6.91
C TYR A 23 -0.25 -9.43 5.88
N ILE A 24 0.49 -9.57 4.78
CA ILE A 24 0.20 -10.58 3.73
C ILE A 24 0.19 -11.99 4.34
N ASP A 25 1.14 -12.30 5.21
CA ASP A 25 1.23 -13.61 5.85
C ASP A 25 0.06 -13.86 6.79
N VAL A 26 -0.41 -12.83 7.50
CA VAL A 26 -1.59 -12.88 8.38
C VAL A 26 -2.88 -13.09 7.59
N TRP A 27 -2.99 -12.52 6.39
CA TRP A 27 -4.18 -12.61 5.53
C TRP A 27 -4.28 -13.91 4.72
N GLY A 28 -3.42 -14.89 4.98
CA GLY A 28 -3.45 -16.18 4.28
C GLY A 28 -2.71 -16.17 2.94
N GLY A 29 -1.77 -15.23 2.76
CA GLY A 29 -0.83 -15.20 1.66
C GLY A 29 -1.40 -14.77 0.31
N LEU A 30 -0.57 -14.85 -0.73
CA LEU A 30 -0.85 -14.30 -2.08
C LEU A 30 -2.03 -14.95 -2.81
N LYS A 31 -2.59 -16.07 -2.34
CA LYS A 31 -3.79 -16.67 -2.96
C LYS A 31 -5.04 -15.83 -2.75
N LYS A 32 -5.13 -15.11 -1.63
CA LYS A 32 -6.28 -14.24 -1.29
C LYS A 32 -6.07 -12.78 -1.71
N ILE A 33 -4.82 -12.42 -2.04
CA ILE A 33 -4.38 -11.04 -2.21
C ILE A 33 -3.98 -10.81 -3.67
N ALA A 34 -4.50 -9.74 -4.25
CA ALA A 34 -3.94 -9.19 -5.49
C ALA A 34 -2.91 -8.12 -5.10
N TYR A 35 -1.63 -8.43 -5.32
CA TYR A 35 -0.54 -7.48 -5.14
C TYR A 35 -0.04 -7.01 -6.50
N CYS A 36 0.04 -5.70 -6.69
CA CYS A 36 0.59 -5.13 -7.91
C CYS A 36 1.54 -3.96 -7.66
N GLY A 37 2.74 -4.02 -8.24
CA GLY A 37 3.63 -2.88 -8.35
C GLY A 37 3.20 -1.95 -9.49
N CYS A 38 3.01 -0.67 -9.21
CA CYS A 38 2.58 0.37 -10.12
C CYS A 38 3.72 1.31 -10.57
N HIS A 39 4.98 0.86 -10.44
CA HIS A 39 6.18 1.63 -10.78
C HIS A 39 6.19 2.16 -12.23
N THR A 40 5.63 1.41 -13.20
CA THR A 40 5.46 1.85 -14.60
C THR A 40 4.18 2.65 -14.87
N GLY A 41 3.34 2.86 -13.86
CA GLY A 41 2.01 3.47 -13.97
C GLY A 41 0.87 2.46 -13.83
N TYR A 42 -0.29 2.97 -13.42
CA TYR A 42 -1.51 2.18 -13.23
C TYR A 42 -2.36 2.11 -14.51
N LYS A 43 -2.89 0.91 -14.79
CA LYS A 43 -3.78 0.64 -15.92
C LYS A 43 -5.16 0.24 -15.38
N PRO A 44 -6.28 0.84 -15.83
CA PRO A 44 -7.62 0.55 -15.32
C PRO A 44 -8.02 -0.93 -15.37
N LYS A 45 -7.60 -1.66 -16.43
CA LYS A 45 -7.82 -3.12 -16.55
C LYS A 45 -7.24 -3.94 -15.39
N MET A 46 -6.30 -3.39 -14.62
CA MET A 46 -5.75 -4.08 -13.46
C MET A 46 -6.82 -4.33 -12.40
N LEU A 47 -7.73 -3.39 -12.16
CA LEU A 47 -8.82 -3.62 -11.20
C LEU A 47 -9.73 -4.77 -11.65
N GLU A 48 -9.99 -4.90 -12.95
CA GLU A 48 -10.78 -6.00 -13.50
C GLU A 48 -10.16 -7.37 -13.19
N TYR A 49 -8.84 -7.52 -13.34
CA TYR A 49 -8.13 -8.76 -12.99
C TYR A 49 -8.06 -9.03 -11.49
N MET A 50 -8.07 -7.97 -10.70
CA MET A 50 -7.91 -8.06 -9.26
C MET A 50 -9.25 -8.20 -8.52
N LYS A 51 -10.38 -7.87 -9.17
CA LYS A 51 -11.69 -7.76 -8.51
C LYS A 51 -12.15 -9.03 -7.80
N ASP A 52 -11.68 -10.21 -8.17
CA ASP A 52 -12.08 -11.49 -7.56
C ASP A 52 -11.24 -11.84 -6.32
N ARG A 53 -10.19 -11.06 -6.01
CA ARG A 53 -9.38 -11.25 -4.79
C ARG A 53 -10.04 -10.60 -3.58
N GLU A 54 -9.74 -11.13 -2.40
CA GLU A 54 -10.29 -10.64 -1.13
C GLU A 54 -9.67 -9.30 -0.72
N VAL A 55 -8.38 -9.12 -1.00
CA VAL A 55 -7.61 -7.90 -0.66
C VAL A 55 -6.85 -7.40 -1.87
N LEU A 56 -6.84 -6.08 -2.09
CA LEU A 56 -6.08 -5.44 -3.16
C LEU A 56 -4.94 -4.60 -2.59
N ILE A 57 -3.76 -4.70 -3.20
CA ILE A 57 -2.58 -3.95 -2.80
C ILE A 57 -1.94 -3.35 -4.07
N LEU A 58 -1.86 -2.03 -4.11
CA LEU A 58 -1.19 -1.27 -5.17
C LEU A 58 0.04 -0.58 -4.59
N ASP A 59 1.22 -1.11 -4.91
CA ASP A 59 2.50 -0.59 -4.44
C ASP A 59 3.11 0.42 -5.41
N ASP A 60 3.75 1.46 -4.89
CA ASP A 60 4.36 2.58 -5.62
C ASP A 60 3.42 3.24 -6.65
N LEU A 61 2.16 3.49 -6.27
CA LEU A 61 1.21 4.21 -7.13
C LEU A 61 1.61 5.68 -7.26
N ARG A 62 1.78 6.17 -8.50
CA ARG A 62 2.14 7.56 -8.78
C ARG A 62 0.95 8.51 -8.63
N LYS A 63 1.20 9.74 -8.14
CA LYS A 63 0.16 10.79 -8.00
C LYS A 63 -0.71 11.02 -9.25
N ARG A 64 -0.15 10.84 -10.45
CA ARG A 64 -0.85 11.09 -11.73
C ARG A 64 -1.95 10.08 -12.03
N ASP A 65 -1.87 8.88 -11.45
CA ASP A 65 -2.82 7.80 -11.72
C ASP A 65 -3.80 7.58 -10.56
N PHE A 66 -3.68 8.38 -9.51
CA PHE A 66 -4.44 8.27 -8.27
C PHE A 66 -5.95 8.38 -8.49
N PHE A 67 -6.39 9.42 -9.21
CA PHE A 67 -7.81 9.62 -9.50
C PHE A 67 -8.34 8.56 -10.49
N LYS A 68 -7.51 8.07 -11.40
CA LYS A 68 -7.89 6.96 -12.29
C LYS A 68 -8.18 5.68 -11.50
N LEU A 69 -7.40 5.43 -10.43
CA LEU A 69 -7.68 4.31 -9.53
C LEU A 69 -9.01 4.52 -8.79
N LEU A 70 -9.21 5.68 -8.17
CA LEU A 70 -10.41 5.95 -7.35
C LEU A 70 -11.70 5.96 -8.19
N ASP A 71 -11.64 6.54 -9.39
CA ASP A 71 -12.76 6.50 -10.33
C ASP A 71 -13.01 5.05 -10.80
N GLY A 72 -11.96 4.26 -11.00
CA GLY A 72 -12.07 2.83 -11.25
C GLY A 72 -12.76 2.07 -10.11
N VAL A 73 -12.38 2.33 -8.86
CA VAL A 73 -12.97 1.71 -7.67
C VAL A 73 -14.48 1.95 -7.63
N LEU A 74 -14.92 3.19 -7.88
CA LEU A 74 -16.35 3.54 -7.98
C LEU A 74 -17.04 2.85 -9.17
N ASN A 75 -16.43 2.90 -10.35
CA ASN A 75 -17.03 2.34 -11.58
C ASN A 75 -17.22 0.82 -11.50
N TYR A 76 -16.33 0.11 -10.79
CA TYR A 76 -16.47 -1.32 -10.55
C TYR A 76 -17.33 -1.66 -9.32
N GLY A 77 -17.80 -0.66 -8.55
CA GLY A 77 -18.63 -0.85 -7.37
C GLY A 77 -17.94 -1.62 -6.25
N ILE A 78 -16.62 -1.42 -6.09
CA ILE A 78 -15.81 -2.14 -5.10
C ILE A 78 -15.40 -1.26 -3.91
N GLU A 79 -15.79 0.02 -3.89
CA GLU A 79 -15.71 0.87 -2.71
C GLU A 79 -16.51 0.26 -1.56
N ASN A 80 -16.01 0.29 -0.33
CA ASN A 80 -16.70 -0.27 0.84
C ASN A 80 -16.92 -1.79 0.83
N VAL A 81 -16.66 -2.49 -0.28
CA VAL A 81 -16.84 -3.94 -0.43
C VAL A 81 -15.62 -4.70 0.08
N LYS A 82 -14.40 -4.29 -0.31
CA LYS A 82 -13.17 -4.99 0.04
C LYS A 82 -12.03 -4.05 0.44
N PRO A 83 -11.08 -4.50 1.28
CA PRO A 83 -9.92 -3.70 1.63
C PRO A 83 -9.02 -3.48 0.42
N ILE A 84 -8.69 -2.21 0.18
CA ILE A 84 -7.77 -1.78 -0.87
C ILE A 84 -6.68 -0.96 -0.23
N PHE A 85 -5.43 -1.40 -0.36
CA PHE A 85 -4.26 -0.72 0.17
C PHE A 85 -3.48 -0.09 -0.98
N VAL A 86 -3.15 1.19 -0.84
CA VAL A 86 -2.36 1.94 -1.80
C VAL A 86 -1.12 2.44 -1.09
N LEU A 87 0.06 2.10 -1.62
CA LEU A 87 1.33 2.65 -1.15
C LEU A 87 1.83 3.66 -2.18
N THR A 88 2.24 4.83 -1.72
CA THR A 88 2.72 5.88 -2.61
C THR A 88 3.81 6.73 -1.96
N ASN A 89 4.70 7.24 -2.81
CA ASN A 89 5.68 8.24 -2.41
C ASN A 89 5.19 9.68 -2.60
N ASP A 90 4.11 9.87 -3.39
CA ASP A 90 3.60 11.17 -3.76
C ASP A 90 2.07 11.18 -3.87
N MET A 91 1.41 12.04 -3.08
CA MET A 91 -0.05 12.15 -3.05
C MET A 91 -0.54 13.39 -3.80
N PRO A 92 -1.72 13.36 -4.48
CA PRO A 92 -2.42 14.58 -4.86
C PRO A 92 -2.82 15.42 -3.62
N LYS A 93 -3.14 16.70 -3.81
CA LYS A 93 -3.61 17.56 -2.72
C LYS A 93 -4.83 16.95 -1.99
N TYR A 94 -4.80 16.91 -0.67
CA TYR A 94 -5.85 16.35 0.19
C TYR A 94 -7.26 16.88 -0.10
N GLU A 95 -7.38 18.17 -0.41
CA GLU A 95 -8.67 18.81 -0.79
C GLU A 95 -9.37 18.08 -1.94
N LYS A 96 -8.60 17.52 -2.88
CA LYS A 96 -9.15 16.78 -4.02
C LYS A 96 -9.60 15.36 -3.65
N LEU A 97 -9.21 14.84 -2.49
CA LEU A 97 -9.66 13.55 -1.97
C LEU A 97 -10.98 13.66 -1.21
N ALA A 98 -11.40 14.87 -0.82
CA ALA A 98 -12.64 15.09 -0.05
C ALA A 98 -13.91 14.58 -0.76
N LYS A 99 -13.87 14.45 -2.10
CA LYS A 99 -14.97 13.85 -2.88
C LYS A 99 -15.09 12.32 -2.77
N TYR A 100 -14.13 11.64 -2.14
CA TYR A 100 -14.11 10.19 -1.93
C TYR A 100 -14.18 9.87 -0.44
N ASP A 101 -15.39 9.79 0.11
CA ASP A 101 -15.65 9.52 1.53
C ASP A 101 -15.18 8.14 2.02
N PHE A 102 -14.92 7.22 1.09
CA PHE A 102 -14.39 5.88 1.31
C PHE A 102 -12.85 5.82 1.33
N VAL A 103 -12.15 6.96 1.25
CA VAL A 103 -10.69 7.04 1.33
C VAL A 103 -10.23 7.36 2.76
N GLN A 104 -9.16 6.71 3.18
CA GLN A 104 -8.43 7.04 4.41
C GLN A 104 -6.94 7.13 4.11
N VAL A 105 -6.27 8.13 4.69
CA VAL A 105 -4.84 8.38 4.48
C VAL A 105 -4.07 8.23 5.78
N PHE A 106 -2.91 7.58 5.68
CA PHE A 106 -1.91 7.45 6.72
C PHE A 106 -0.57 7.96 6.20
N GLU A 107 -0.02 8.95 6.90
CA GLU A 107 1.30 9.50 6.60
C GLU A 107 2.40 8.71 7.31
N PHE A 108 3.40 8.31 6.55
CA PHE A 108 4.60 7.60 7.01
C PHE A 108 5.76 8.57 6.98
N THR A 109 6.26 8.90 8.16
CA THR A 109 7.54 9.58 8.31
C THR A 109 8.64 8.53 8.32
N PRO A 110 9.74 8.71 7.56
CA PRO A 110 10.89 7.83 7.68
C PRO A 110 11.46 7.99 9.09
N ALA A 111 11.63 6.89 9.80
CA ALA A 111 12.22 6.92 11.12
C ALA A 111 13.71 7.27 11.00
N LYS A 112 14.15 8.30 11.72
CA LYS A 112 15.52 8.85 11.64
C LYS A 112 16.57 8.01 12.38
N CYS A 113 16.14 7.16 13.32
CA CYS A 113 16.99 6.20 14.02
C CYS A 113 16.13 5.00 14.40
N VAL A 114 16.43 3.82 13.89
CA VAL A 114 15.61 2.62 14.12
C VAL A 114 16.36 1.55 14.89
N TYR A 115 17.68 1.59 14.83
CA TYR A 115 18.54 0.65 15.54
C TYR A 115 19.47 1.41 16.50
N PRO A 116 19.56 1.02 17.78
CA PRO A 116 20.53 1.62 18.71
C PRO A 116 21.94 1.39 18.17
N GLY A 117 22.69 2.47 17.90
CA GLY A 117 24.10 2.40 17.47
C GLY A 117 24.36 2.58 15.97
N GLU A 118 23.34 2.55 15.11
CA GLU A 118 23.48 2.82 13.68
C GLU A 118 22.45 3.87 13.22
N CYS A 119 22.83 5.14 13.31
CA CYS A 119 22.02 6.27 12.82
C CYS A 119 21.86 6.31 11.29
N SER A 120 22.47 5.36 10.55
CA SER A 120 22.43 5.29 9.09
C SER A 120 21.44 4.26 8.54
N MET A 121 20.92 3.34 9.36
CA MET A 121 19.96 2.34 8.87
C MET A 121 18.54 2.87 8.84
N GLU A 122 17.91 2.80 7.67
CA GLU A 122 16.51 3.18 7.49
C GLU A 122 15.56 2.11 8.05
N LEU A 123 14.36 2.50 8.48
CA LEU A 123 13.33 1.59 9.03
C LEU A 123 13.04 0.39 8.13
N CYS A 124 13.08 0.61 6.81
CA CYS A 124 12.88 -0.46 5.87
C CYS A 124 14.02 -1.49 5.86
N GLU A 125 15.26 -1.08 6.15
CA GLU A 125 16.39 -1.98 6.21
C GLU A 125 16.30 -2.85 7.46
N VAL A 126 15.95 -2.26 8.61
CA VAL A 126 15.70 -3.00 9.85
C VAL A 126 14.60 -4.04 9.67
N PHE A 127 13.44 -3.66 9.13
CA PHE A 127 12.37 -4.64 8.93
C PHE A 127 12.67 -5.66 7.83
N SER A 128 13.42 -5.29 6.79
CA SER A 128 13.90 -6.25 5.79
C SER A 128 14.83 -7.29 6.41
N ASN A 129 15.70 -6.88 7.32
CA ASN A 129 16.61 -7.78 8.04
C ASN A 129 15.85 -8.70 8.99
N VAL A 130 14.87 -8.18 9.75
CA VAL A 130 13.99 -9.00 10.60
C VAL A 130 13.19 -10.00 9.77
N ARG A 131 12.67 -9.60 8.61
CA ARG A 131 11.97 -10.51 7.70
C ARG A 131 12.89 -11.63 7.20
N ARG A 132 14.09 -11.28 6.73
CA ARG A 132 15.08 -12.27 6.29
C ARG A 132 15.45 -13.23 7.42
N SER A 133 15.68 -12.76 8.64
CA SER A 133 16.00 -13.66 9.76
C SER A 133 14.87 -14.61 10.10
N MET A 134 13.60 -14.21 9.94
CA MET A 134 12.44 -15.09 10.11
C MET A 134 12.26 -16.08 8.96
N GLU A 135 12.57 -15.70 7.71
CA GLU A 135 12.44 -16.55 6.52
C GLU A 135 13.57 -17.60 6.41
N TYR A 136 14.80 -17.21 6.76
CA TYR A 136 16.01 -18.04 6.63
C TYR A 136 16.48 -18.68 7.96
N GLY A 137 15.84 -18.36 9.09
CA GLY A 137 16.14 -18.92 10.41
C GLY A 137 15.48 -20.27 10.69
N LYS A 138 15.09 -21.03 9.66
CA LYS A 138 14.60 -22.41 9.77
C LYS A 138 15.65 -23.41 9.30
#